data_AF-A0A382Z004-F1
#
_entry.id   AF-A0A382Z004-F1
#
_cell.length_a   1.000
_cell.length_b   1.000
_cell.length_c   1.000
_cell.angle_alpha   90.00
_cell.angle_beta   90.00
_cell.angle_gamma   90.00
#
_symmetry.space_group_name_H-M   'P 1'
#
loop_
_entity.id
_entity.type
_entity.pdbx_description
1 polymer ?
#
loop_
_entity_poly.entity_id
_entity_poly.type
_entity_poly.pdbx_seq_one_letter_code
_entity_poly.pdbx_strand_id
1 'polypeptide(L)'
;MWNRLISIVEEQALALVRTAFSTSVREAGDLSAGVYDARGRMIAQAVTGTPGHVNTMAAAVANFIEDIGPHRIYEGDSYITNDPWKGTGH
;
A
#
# COMPACT_ATOMS: atom_id res chain seq x y z
N MET A 1 3.78 7.62 19.40
CA MET A 1 3.00 6.72 18.53
C MET A 1 3.32 6.96 17.06
N TRP A 2 3.15 8.19 16.56
CA TRP A 2 3.42 8.59 15.19
C TRP A 2 4.76 8.10 14.62
N ASN A 3 5.88 8.39 15.29
CA ASN A 3 7.21 7.99 14.82
C ASN A 3 7.35 6.48 14.61
N ARG A 4 6.64 5.64 15.39
CA ARG A 4 6.67 4.18 15.22
C ARG A 4 5.94 3.74 13.96
N LEU A 5 4.79 4.36 13.64
CA LEU A 5 4.05 4.06 12.42
C LEU A 5 4.87 4.41 11.18
N ILE A 6 5.54 5.57 11.19
CA ILE A 6 6.47 5.96 10.13
C ILE A 6 7.62 4.96 10.01
N SER A 7 8.25 4.57 11.12
CA SER A 7 9.32 3.55 11.06
C SER A 7 8.85 2.23 10.46
N ILE A 8 7.63 1.78 10.75
CA ILE A 8 7.07 0.53 10.20
C ILE A 8 6.93 0.60 8.68
N VAL A 9 6.30 1.66 8.16
CA VAL A 9 6.09 1.79 6.70
C VAL A 9 7.40 1.98 5.94
N GLU A 10 8.38 2.68 6.53
CA GLU A 10 9.73 2.81 5.96
C GLU A 10 10.45 1.46 5.92
N GLU A 11 10.36 0.66 6.97
CA GLU A 11 10.95 -0.69 7.00
C GLU A 11 10.30 -1.60 5.95
N GLN A 12 8.97 -1.53 5.78
CA GLN A 12 8.26 -2.27 4.73
C GLN A 12 8.73 -1.86 3.33
N ALA A 13 8.83 -0.56 3.06
CA ALA A 13 9.33 -0.05 1.78
C ALA A 13 10.76 -0.53 1.51
N LEU A 14 11.67 -0.43 2.48
CA LEU A 14 13.04 -0.89 2.36
C LEU A 14 13.15 -2.41 2.12
N ALA A 15 12.30 -3.21 2.78
CA ALA A 15 12.24 -4.64 2.54
C ALA A 15 11.82 -4.97 1.09
N LEU A 16 10.83 -4.25 0.55
CA LEU A 16 10.40 -4.38 -0.85
C LEU A 16 11.52 -3.99 -1.82
N VAL A 17 12.21 -2.86 -1.60
CA VAL A 17 13.36 -2.44 -2.43
C VAL A 17 14.45 -3.52 -2.46
N ARG A 18 14.81 -4.09 -1.29
CA ARG A 18 15.90 -5.07 -1.17
C ARG A 18 15.59 -6.42 -1.80
N THR A 19 14.32 -6.76 -1.92
CA THR A 19 13.86 -8.05 -2.46
C THR A 19 13.40 -7.97 -3.91
N ALA A 20 13.25 -6.75 -4.45
CA ALA A 20 12.83 -6.54 -5.82
C ALA A 20 13.92 -6.92 -6.84
N PHE A 21 13.50 -7.64 -7.88
CA PHE A 21 14.34 -7.93 -9.05
C PHE A 21 14.35 -6.78 -10.07
N SER A 22 13.27 -5.98 -10.13
CA SER A 22 13.10 -4.88 -11.10
C SER A 22 13.93 -3.66 -10.71
N THR A 23 14.62 -3.06 -11.69
CA THR A 23 15.34 -1.80 -11.51
C THR A 23 14.42 -0.64 -11.16
N SER A 24 13.18 -0.60 -11.69
CA SER A 24 12.21 0.45 -11.35
C SER A 24 11.92 0.49 -9.85
N VAL A 25 11.80 -0.67 -9.22
CA VAL A 25 11.53 -0.77 -7.78
C VAL A 25 12.83 -0.63 -6.97
N ARG A 26 13.89 -1.35 -7.38
CA ARG A 26 15.16 -1.44 -6.64
C ARG A 26 15.98 -0.14 -6.68
N GLU A 27 16.00 0.54 -7.83
CA GLU A 27 16.87 1.70 -8.06
C GLU A 27 16.08 3.00 -8.12
N ALA A 28 14.91 3.01 -8.79
CA ALA A 28 14.08 4.21 -8.87
C ALA A 28 13.09 4.36 -7.71
N GLY A 29 12.93 3.35 -6.84
CA GLY A 29 12.08 3.41 -5.67
C GLY A 29 10.59 3.54 -6.01
N ASP A 30 10.17 3.04 -7.17
CA ASP A 30 8.80 3.14 -7.65
C ASP A 30 7.87 2.13 -6.94
N LEU A 31 7.64 2.39 -5.65
CA LEU A 31 6.75 1.63 -4.79
C LEU A 31 6.20 2.53 -3.68
N SER A 32 5.03 2.18 -3.17
CA SER A 32 4.44 2.79 -1.98
C SER A 32 4.11 1.73 -0.94
N ALA A 33 4.20 2.10 0.34
CA ALA A 33 3.78 1.28 1.47
C ALA A 33 2.97 2.16 2.43
N GLY A 34 1.90 1.60 3.01
CA GLY A 34 1.02 2.35 3.89
C GLY A 34 0.33 1.46 4.92
N VAL A 35 0.00 2.07 6.07
CA VAL A 35 -0.83 1.47 7.11
C VAL A 35 -2.19 2.14 7.08
N TYR A 36 -3.24 1.33 7.27
CA TYR A 36 -4.63 1.75 7.19
C TYR A 36 -5.38 1.41 8.48
N ASP A 37 -6.44 2.15 8.77
CA ASP A 37 -7.38 1.75 9.80
C ASP A 37 -8.46 0.80 9.26
N ALA A 38 -9.31 0.28 10.15
CA ALA A 38 -10.38 -0.66 9.81
C ALA A 38 -11.47 -0.07 8.88
N ARG A 39 -11.46 1.25 8.61
CA ARG A 39 -12.34 1.91 7.65
C ARG A 39 -11.66 2.16 6.31
N GLY A 40 -10.45 1.62 6.10
CA GLY A 40 -9.67 1.80 4.89
C GLY A 40 -9.01 3.17 4.77
N ARG A 41 -8.93 3.97 5.85
CA ARG A 41 -8.27 5.27 5.80
C ARG A 41 -6.78 5.08 6.04
N MET A 42 -5.93 5.60 5.15
CA MET A 42 -4.48 5.56 5.33
C MET A 42 -4.06 6.46 6.50
N ILE A 43 -3.34 5.89 7.46
CA ILE A 43 -2.88 6.59 8.66
C ILE A 43 -1.38 6.89 8.63
N ALA A 44 -0.60 6.14 7.86
CA ALA A 44 0.84 6.35 7.68
C ALA A 44 1.26 5.82 6.31
N GLN A 45 2.29 6.44 5.74
CA GLN A 45 2.88 6.04 4.46
C GLN A 45 4.40 6.20 4.50
N ALA A 46 5.10 5.37 3.74
CA ALA A 46 6.51 5.59 3.47
C ALA A 46 6.69 6.85 2.60
N VAL A 47 7.85 7.49 2.71
CA VAL A 47 8.24 8.65 1.89
C VAL A 47 8.60 8.23 0.46
N THR A 48 8.56 6.93 0.15
CA THR A 48 8.80 6.37 -1.19
C THR A 48 7.54 6.42 -2.07
N GLY A 49 7.76 6.49 -3.38
CA GLY A 49 6.69 6.50 -4.37
C GLY A 49 6.31 7.91 -4.84
N THR A 50 5.83 7.99 -6.08
CA THR A 50 5.38 9.26 -6.65
C THR A 50 3.99 9.64 -6.09
N PRO A 51 3.61 10.93 -6.07
CA PRO A 51 2.31 11.36 -5.57
C PRO A 51 1.11 10.65 -6.22
N GLY A 52 1.24 10.26 -7.50
CA GLY A 52 0.22 9.47 -8.20
C GLY A 52 0.02 8.09 -7.59
N HIS A 53 1.10 7.36 -7.34
CA HIS A 53 1.04 6.01 -6.74
C HIS A 53 0.45 6.01 -5.33
N VAL A 54 0.84 6.99 -4.51
CA VAL A 54 0.32 7.12 -3.14
C VAL A 54 -1.19 7.31 -3.13
N ASN A 55 -1.72 8.18 -3.98
CA ASN A 55 -3.15 8.48 -4.01
C ASN A 55 -3.98 7.27 -4.46
N THR A 56 -3.50 6.53 -5.47
CA THR A 56 -4.18 5.33 -5.93
C THR A 56 -4.13 4.22 -4.88
N MET A 57 -2.99 4.05 -4.20
CA MET A 57 -2.85 3.11 -3.08
C MET A 57 -3.83 3.46 -1.94
N ALA A 58 -3.99 4.74 -1.63
CA ALA A 58 -4.94 5.22 -0.63
C ALA A 58 -6.39 4.79 -0.91
N ALA A 59 -6.79 4.83 -2.18
CA ALA A 59 -8.13 4.45 -2.60
C ALA A 59 -8.32 2.92 -2.70
N ALA A 60 -7.27 2.18 -3.08
CA ALA A 60 -7.36 0.74 -3.34
C ALA A 60 -7.87 -0.07 -2.14
N VAL A 61 -7.44 0.27 -0.92
CA VAL A 61 -7.89 -0.44 0.29
C VAL A 61 -9.38 -0.23 0.57
N ALA A 62 -9.91 0.98 0.35
CA ALA A 62 -11.33 1.25 0.48
C ALA A 62 -12.14 0.41 -0.53
N ASN A 63 -11.66 0.32 -1.78
CA ASN A 63 -12.29 -0.51 -2.82
C ASN A 63 -12.29 -2.00 -2.47
N PHE A 64 -11.21 -2.53 -1.89
CA PHE A 64 -11.20 -3.91 -1.38
C PHE A 64 -12.27 -4.14 -0.31
N ILE A 65 -12.37 -3.24 0.67
CA ILE A 65 -13.34 -3.37 1.76
C ILE A 65 -14.77 -3.32 1.22
N GLU A 66 -15.05 -2.44 0.25
CA GLU A 66 -16.35 -2.32 -0.40
C GLU A 66 -16.71 -3.60 -1.19
N ASP A 67 -15.80 -4.09 -2.03
CA ASP A 67 -16.04 -5.23 -2.91
C ASP A 67 -16.16 -6.56 -2.14
N ILE A 68 -15.32 -6.75 -1.12
CA ILE A 68 -15.28 -7.99 -0.33
C ILE A 68 -16.39 -7.99 0.73
N GLY A 69 -16.62 -6.83 1.35
CA GLY A 69 -17.47 -6.63 2.52
C GLY A 69 -16.67 -6.78 3.83
N PRO A 70 -16.81 -5.85 4.80
CA PRO A 70 -15.96 -5.79 6.00
C PRO A 70 -16.10 -7.00 6.93
N HIS A 71 -17.18 -7.77 6.83
CA HIS A 71 -17.41 -8.99 7.62
C HIS A 71 -16.82 -10.25 6.99
N ARG A 72 -16.13 -10.11 5.84
CA ARG A 72 -15.54 -11.20 5.06
C ARG A 72 -14.02 -11.04 4.90
N ILE A 73 -13.43 -10.18 5.73
CA ILE A 73 -11.99 -10.00 5.85
C ILE A 73 -11.52 -10.66 7.13
N TYR A 74 -10.60 -11.62 7.00
CA TYR A 74 -10.15 -12.43 8.13
C TYR A 74 -8.64 -12.32 8.35
N GLU A 75 -8.20 -12.63 9.57
CA GLU A 75 -6.78 -12.67 9.90
C GLU A 75 -6.06 -13.71 9.02
N GLY A 76 -4.95 -13.29 8.41
CA GLY A 76 -4.15 -14.13 7.51
C GLY A 76 -4.49 -13.96 6.02
N ASP A 77 -5.58 -13.28 5.68
CA ASP A 77 -5.92 -13.01 4.28
C ASP A 77 -4.91 -12.06 3.62
N SER A 78 -4.69 -12.25 2.32
CA SER A 78 -3.90 -11.36 1.46
C SER A 78 -4.67 -11.06 0.19
N TYR A 79 -4.86 -9.77 -0.11
CA TYR A 79 -5.61 -9.32 -1.28
C TYR A 79 -4.70 -8.62 -2.28
N ILE A 80 -4.95 -8.88 -3.56
CA ILE A 80 -4.13 -8.38 -4.67
C ILE A 80 -5.09 -7.93 -5.78
N THR A 81 -4.80 -6.79 -6.40
CA THR A 81 -5.55 -6.27 -7.53
C THR A 81 -4.62 -5.59 -8.53
N ASN A 82 -5.01 -5.63 -9.79
CA ASN A 82 -4.46 -4.85 -10.90
C ASN A 82 -5.58 -4.14 -11.67
N ASP A 83 -6.74 -3.94 -11.03
CA ASP A 83 -7.89 -3.30 -11.67
C ASP A 83 -7.56 -1.83 -11.98
N PRO A 84 -7.65 -1.41 -13.26
CA PRO A 84 -7.25 -0.08 -13.69
C PRO A 84 -8.16 1.05 -13.15
N TRP A 85 -9.35 0.70 -12.69
CA TRP A 85 -10.33 1.66 -12.15
C TRP A 85 -10.28 1.74 -10.63
N LYS A 86 -9.80 0.68 -9.97
CA LYS A 86 -9.86 0.53 -8.50
C LYS A 86 -8.51 0.52 -7.81
N GLY A 87 -7.40 0.28 -8.51
CA GLY A 87 -6.10 0.09 -7.85
C GLY A 87 -4.86 0.54 -8.63
N THR A 88 -4.94 0.71 -9.95
CA THR A 88 -3.77 1.10 -10.75
C THR A 88 -4.15 2.10 -11.84
N GLY A 89 -3.48 3.24 -11.98
CA GLY A 89 -3.86 4.27 -12.96
C GLY A 89 -3.34 4.07 -14.39
N HIS A 90 -3.19 2.81 -14.84
CA HIS A 90 -2.60 2.47 -16.14
C HIS A 90 -3.63 2.38 -17.26
#